data_AF-A0A1A8XEU1-F1
#
_entry.id   AF-A0A1A8XEU1-F1
#
_cell.length_a   1.000
_cell.length_b   1.000
_cell.length_c   1.000
_cell.angle_alpha   90.00
_cell.angle_beta   90.00
_cell.angle_gamma   90.00
#
_symmetry.space_group_name_H-M   'P 1'
#
loop_
_entity.id
_entity.type
_entity.pdbx_description
1 polymer ?
#
loop_
_entity_poly.entity_id
_entity_poly.type
_entity_poly.pdbx_seq_one_letter_code
_entity_poly.pdbx_strand_id
1 'polypeptide(L)'
;MELLNECKNDEWELNKDDFLQICLEQFIKEQKEMYSNSKNSNLITKIISTEKAKEAKMLLWDKWTKKYTPIWENFKRGNTFKLLQYYWKEEENEHFRKIEKENSSLNQNDKLSYIQIKKDIWKKWTTKQTKLIEQYKEEQWFKSVVEELKNVSDEYKKGKIKDEIFILNIKELENKENNEELYKRVKHTFLMKVLIQILMMVIEECIKEESSGKTEIVLDNLIEKLNKEKCEKIESKNINQQNMNHMEYNEMLE
;
A
#
# COMPACT_ATOMS: atom_id res chain seq x y z
N MET A 1 25.36 10.08 6.07
CA MET A 1 24.71 8.78 5.76
C MET A 1 23.80 8.32 6.90
N GLU A 2 24.20 8.39 8.17
CA GLU A 2 23.32 7.98 9.29
C GLU A 2 22.09 8.89 9.49
N LEU A 3 22.27 10.23 9.47
CA LEU A 3 21.16 11.19 9.66
C LEU A 3 20.05 11.13 8.59
N LEU A 4 20.38 10.76 7.35
CA LEU A 4 19.41 10.63 6.25
C LEU A 4 18.64 9.30 6.32
N ASN A 5 19.28 8.25 6.85
CA ASN A 5 18.64 6.96 7.14
C ASN A 5 17.64 7.06 8.30
N GLU A 6 17.96 7.83 9.33
CA GLU A 6 17.03 8.13 10.43
C GLU A 6 15.79 8.86 9.90
N CYS A 7 15.95 9.94 9.13
CA CYS A 7 14.80 10.69 8.58
C CYS A 7 13.86 9.87 7.69
N LYS A 8 14.35 8.91 6.90
CA LYS A 8 13.50 8.06 6.03
C LYS A 8 12.79 6.94 6.81
N ASN A 9 13.44 6.37 7.83
CA ASN A 9 12.76 5.48 8.76
C ASN A 9 11.65 6.22 9.52
N ASP A 10 11.93 7.46 9.93
CA ASP A 10 10.94 8.32 10.57
C ASP A 10 9.78 8.65 9.61
N GLU A 11 10.06 8.93 8.33
CA GLU A 11 9.03 9.17 7.32
C GLU A 11 8.17 7.92 7.03
N TRP A 12 8.76 6.72 7.01
CA TRP A 12 8.00 5.47 6.92
C TRP A 12 7.10 5.28 8.14
N GLU A 13 7.63 5.39 9.36
CA GLU A 13 6.83 5.21 10.58
C GLU A 13 5.68 6.22 10.68
N LEU A 14 5.88 7.46 10.18
CA LEU A 14 4.84 8.49 10.09
C LEU A 14 3.74 8.20 9.05
N ASN A 15 4.00 7.36 8.05
CA ASN A 15 3.08 7.09 6.94
C ASN A 15 2.61 5.63 6.85
N LYS A 16 3.18 4.73 7.65
CA LYS A 16 2.91 3.28 7.64
C LYS A 16 1.42 2.97 7.79
N ASP A 17 0.71 3.80 8.56
CA ASP A 17 -0.73 3.72 8.77
C ASP A 17 -1.53 3.98 7.47
N ASP A 18 -1.09 4.91 6.62
CA ASP A 18 -1.68 5.17 5.31
C ASP A 18 -1.47 4.00 4.36
N PHE A 19 -0.28 3.40 4.34
CA PHE A 19 -0.02 2.22 3.50
C PHE A 19 -0.89 1.03 3.91
N LEU A 20 -1.02 0.79 5.22
CA LEU A 20 -1.90 -0.25 5.74
C LEU A 20 -3.37 0.05 5.40
N GLN A 21 -3.80 1.31 5.55
CA GLN A 21 -5.16 1.72 5.23
C GLN A 21 -5.48 1.53 3.74
N ILE A 22 -4.57 1.93 2.83
CA ILE A 22 -4.71 1.68 1.38
C ILE A 22 -4.85 0.18 1.09
N CYS A 23 -4.01 -0.66 1.71
CA CYS A 23 -4.13 -2.11 1.57
C CYS A 23 -5.51 -2.60 2.00
N LEU A 24 -5.94 -2.26 3.21
CA LEU A 24 -7.22 -2.69 3.76
C LEU A 24 -8.37 -2.28 2.83
N GLU A 25 -8.38 -1.04 2.34
CA GLU A 25 -9.39 -0.54 1.41
C GLU A 25 -9.44 -1.32 0.09
N GLN A 26 -8.28 -1.64 -0.51
CA GLN A 26 -8.25 -2.42 -1.76
C GLN A 26 -8.76 -3.85 -1.55
N PHE A 27 -8.31 -4.53 -0.48
CA PHE A 27 -8.77 -5.88 -0.16
C PHE A 27 -10.26 -5.94 0.16
N ILE A 28 -10.76 -4.92 0.86
CA ILE A 28 -12.19 -4.77 1.15
C ILE A 28 -12.99 -4.56 -0.14
N LYS A 29 -12.50 -3.71 -1.04
CA LYS A 29 -13.17 -3.44 -2.32
C LYS A 29 -13.28 -4.72 -3.15
N GLU A 30 -12.19 -5.48 -3.26
CA GLU A 30 -12.18 -6.77 -3.95
C GLU A 30 -13.19 -7.75 -3.33
N GLN A 31 -13.26 -7.82 -2.00
CA GLN A 31 -14.27 -8.65 -1.32
C GLN A 31 -15.69 -8.22 -1.69
N LYS A 32 -15.99 -6.92 -1.68
CA LYS A 32 -17.32 -6.43 -2.09
C LYS A 32 -17.67 -6.90 -3.49
N GLU A 33 -16.73 -6.80 -4.44
CA GLU A 33 -16.93 -7.23 -5.82
C GLU A 33 -17.19 -8.75 -5.91
N MET A 34 -16.41 -9.57 -5.21
CA MET A 34 -16.60 -11.03 -5.16
C MET A 34 -17.95 -11.45 -4.54
N TYR A 35 -18.43 -10.70 -3.54
CA TYR A 35 -19.64 -11.04 -2.78
C TYR A 35 -20.87 -10.20 -3.17
N SER A 36 -20.79 -9.41 -4.26
CA SER A 36 -21.84 -8.51 -4.75
C SER A 36 -23.21 -9.17 -4.90
N ASN A 37 -23.23 -10.45 -5.29
CA ASN A 37 -24.43 -11.23 -5.56
C ASN A 37 -24.95 -12.01 -4.34
N SER A 38 -24.27 -11.92 -3.19
CA SER A 38 -24.69 -12.56 -1.96
C SER A 38 -25.53 -11.60 -1.10
N LYS A 39 -26.42 -12.15 -0.27
CA LYS A 39 -27.22 -11.41 0.74
C LYS A 39 -26.38 -10.60 1.76
N ASN A 40 -25.06 -10.70 1.65
CA ASN A 40 -24.07 -10.34 2.66
C ASN A 40 -23.24 -9.10 2.30
N SER A 41 -23.51 -8.44 1.16
CA SER A 41 -22.87 -7.16 0.77
C SER A 41 -23.05 -6.06 1.84
N ASN A 42 -24.21 -6.05 2.52
CA ASN A 42 -24.51 -5.15 3.63
C ASN A 42 -23.64 -5.41 4.88
N LEU A 43 -23.20 -6.66 5.10
CA LEU A 43 -22.34 -7.03 6.24
C LEU A 43 -20.89 -6.63 6.00
N ILE A 44 -20.38 -6.80 4.78
CA ILE A 44 -19.08 -6.26 4.35
C ILE A 44 -19.07 -4.74 4.53
N THR A 45 -20.18 -4.08 4.21
CA THR A 45 -20.34 -2.64 4.41
C THR A 45 -20.30 -2.25 5.90
N LYS A 46 -20.86 -3.05 6.81
CA LYS A 46 -20.83 -2.81 8.26
C LYS A 46 -19.44 -3.05 8.90
N ILE A 47 -18.68 -4.00 8.36
CA ILE A 47 -17.25 -4.20 8.70
C ILE A 47 -16.43 -2.94 8.38
N ILE A 48 -16.76 -2.27 7.27
CA ILE A 48 -16.07 -1.06 6.79
C ILE A 48 -16.42 0.17 7.63
N SER A 49 -17.68 0.30 8.01
CA SER A 49 -18.19 1.48 8.72
C SER A 49 -17.88 1.50 10.22
N THR A 50 -17.26 0.46 10.77
CA THR A 50 -16.81 0.50 12.17
C THR A 50 -15.49 1.26 12.25
N GLU A 51 -15.70 2.56 12.40
CA GLU A 51 -14.77 3.65 12.67
C GLU A 51 -14.04 3.46 14.01
N LYS A 52 -13.39 2.30 14.23
CA LYS A 52 -12.28 2.26 15.19
C LYS A 52 -11.22 3.20 14.63
N ALA A 53 -10.85 4.20 15.42
CA ALA A 53 -9.80 5.16 15.11
C ALA A 53 -8.58 4.44 14.50
N LYS A 54 -8.01 5.03 13.44
CA LYS A 54 -6.85 4.51 12.67
C LYS A 54 -5.75 3.93 13.58
N GLU A 55 -5.47 4.62 14.68
CA GLU A 55 -4.53 4.24 15.74
C GLU A 55 -4.85 2.90 16.42
N ALA A 56 -6.12 2.64 16.73
CA ALA A 56 -6.54 1.38 17.37
C ALA A 56 -6.36 0.18 16.43
N LYS A 57 -6.57 0.37 15.13
CA LYS A 57 -6.32 -0.68 14.12
C LYS A 57 -4.84 -0.99 14.00
N MET A 58 -4.00 0.05 13.98
CA MET A 58 -2.55 -0.10 13.92
C MET A 58 -1.99 -0.80 15.16
N LEU A 59 -2.43 -0.43 16.36
CA LEU A 59 -2.01 -1.07 17.61
C LEU A 59 -2.35 -2.58 17.64
N LEU A 60 -3.56 -2.94 17.17
CA LEU A 60 -3.96 -4.33 17.04
C LEU A 60 -3.11 -5.07 16.00
N TRP A 61 -2.81 -4.41 14.88
CA TRP A 61 -1.96 -4.96 13.82
C TRP A 61 -0.56 -5.24 14.34
N ASP A 62 0.08 -4.27 15.00
CA ASP A 62 1.42 -4.42 15.57
C ASP A 62 1.47 -5.53 16.61
N LYS A 63 0.45 -5.65 17.47
CA LYS A 63 0.34 -6.74 18.44
C LYS A 63 0.28 -8.10 17.73
N TRP A 64 -0.48 -8.20 16.65
CA TRP A 64 -0.58 -9.43 15.86
C TRP A 64 0.74 -9.75 15.17
N THR A 65 1.40 -8.78 14.54
CA THR A 65 2.69 -8.97 13.87
C THR A 65 3.78 -9.40 14.85
N LYS A 66 3.87 -8.76 16.02
CA LYS A 66 4.83 -9.11 17.09
C LYS A 66 4.65 -10.53 17.61
N LYS A 67 3.41 -11.03 17.68
CA LYS A 67 3.12 -12.40 18.14
C LYS A 67 3.77 -13.46 17.25
N TYR A 68 3.90 -13.18 15.94
CA TYR A 68 4.40 -14.14 14.95
C TYR A 68 5.77 -13.75 14.38
N THR A 69 6.52 -12.86 15.05
CA THR A 69 7.85 -12.41 14.61
C THR A 69 8.76 -13.55 14.15
N PRO A 70 8.90 -14.69 14.85
CA PRO A 70 9.80 -15.76 14.39
C PRO A 70 9.42 -16.33 13.01
N ILE A 71 8.13 -16.43 12.71
CA ILE A 71 7.63 -16.93 11.42
C ILE A 71 7.92 -15.91 10.32
N TRP A 72 7.69 -14.64 10.59
CA TRP A 72 7.97 -13.57 9.64
C TRP A 72 9.45 -13.43 9.32
N GLU A 73 10.31 -13.49 10.34
CA GLU A 73 11.76 -13.46 10.15
C GLU A 73 12.27 -14.67 9.35
N ASN A 74 11.67 -15.85 9.56
CA ASN A 74 11.97 -17.02 8.74
C ASN A 74 11.54 -16.82 7.28
N PHE A 75 10.32 -16.32 7.05
CA PHE A 75 9.80 -16.05 5.71
C PHE A 75 10.65 -15.04 4.94
N LYS A 76 11.10 -13.95 5.60
CA LYS A 76 11.96 -12.92 4.99
C LYS A 76 13.29 -13.46 4.45
N ARG A 77 13.81 -14.55 5.05
CA ARG A 77 15.05 -15.21 4.57
C ARG A 77 14.85 -16.02 3.29
N GLY A 78 13.60 -16.36 2.96
CA GLY A 78 13.24 -17.19 1.81
C GLY A 78 13.35 -16.48 0.47
N ASN A 79 13.55 -17.26 -0.61
CA ASN A 79 13.64 -16.73 -1.97
C ASN A 79 12.33 -16.09 -2.44
N THR A 80 11.17 -16.57 -1.96
CA THR A 80 9.88 -16.00 -2.31
C THR A 80 9.76 -14.55 -1.84
N PHE A 81 10.25 -14.22 -0.66
CA PHE A 81 10.21 -12.84 -0.17
C PHE A 81 11.02 -11.91 -1.08
N LYS A 82 12.24 -12.34 -1.47
CA LYS A 82 13.09 -11.62 -2.42
C LYS A 82 12.42 -11.43 -3.79
N LEU A 83 11.69 -12.45 -4.25
CA LEU A 83 10.93 -12.37 -5.50
C LEU A 83 9.78 -11.36 -5.41
N LEU A 84 9.08 -11.30 -4.29
CA LEU A 84 8.04 -10.28 -4.06
C LEU A 84 8.64 -8.86 -4.02
N GLN A 85 9.80 -8.68 -3.37
CA GLN A 85 10.54 -7.41 -3.41
C GLN A 85 10.91 -7.02 -4.84
N TYR A 86 11.38 -7.96 -5.66
CA TYR A 86 11.67 -7.72 -7.06
C TYR A 86 10.42 -7.27 -7.84
N TYR A 87 9.27 -7.95 -7.67
CA TYR A 87 8.03 -7.56 -8.33
C TYR A 87 7.54 -6.17 -7.91
N TRP A 88 7.71 -5.80 -6.64
CA TRP A 88 7.42 -4.44 -6.17
C TRP A 88 8.30 -3.41 -6.88
N LYS A 89 9.63 -3.63 -6.92
CA LYS A 89 10.57 -2.73 -7.58
C LYS A 89 10.30 -2.58 -9.08
N GLU A 90 9.89 -3.66 -9.75
CA GLU A 90 9.50 -3.58 -11.16
C GLU A 90 8.24 -2.74 -11.38
N GLU A 91 7.25 -2.83 -10.50
CA GLU A 91 6.05 -1.98 -10.55
C GLU A 91 6.42 -0.50 -10.36
N GLU A 92 7.31 -0.22 -9.40
CA GLU A 92 7.80 1.12 -9.12
C GLU A 92 8.56 1.69 -10.34
N ASN A 93 9.45 0.91 -10.93
CA ASN A 93 10.20 1.26 -12.14
C ASN A 93 9.29 1.48 -13.36
N GLU A 94 8.25 0.67 -13.54
CA GLU A 94 7.27 0.85 -14.60
C GLU A 94 6.53 2.19 -14.44
N HIS A 95 6.16 2.54 -13.20
CA HIS A 95 5.50 3.82 -12.92
C HIS A 95 6.40 5.01 -13.22
N PHE A 96 7.66 4.97 -12.78
CA PHE A 96 8.61 6.04 -13.07
C PHE A 96 8.87 6.20 -14.56
N ARG A 97 8.98 5.10 -15.32
CA ARG A 97 9.10 5.14 -16.79
C ARG A 97 7.88 5.76 -17.48
N LYS A 98 6.67 5.60 -16.91
CA LYS A 98 5.45 6.24 -17.44
C LYS A 98 5.46 7.74 -17.17
N ILE A 99 5.78 8.15 -15.94
CA ILE A 99 5.92 9.57 -15.58
C ILE A 99 6.97 10.25 -16.47
N GLU A 100 8.14 9.63 -16.67
CA GLU A 100 9.20 10.19 -17.53
C GLU A 100 8.73 10.41 -18.98
N LYS A 101 7.92 9.48 -19.52
CA LYS A 101 7.34 9.62 -20.86
C LYS A 101 6.22 10.66 -20.92
N GLU A 102 5.35 10.71 -19.91
CA GLU A 102 4.19 11.61 -19.83
C GLU A 102 4.58 13.05 -19.44
N ASN A 103 5.75 13.27 -18.84
CA ASN A 103 6.29 14.61 -18.58
C ASN A 103 6.62 15.40 -19.86
N SER A 104 6.61 14.75 -21.03
CA SER A 104 6.59 15.43 -22.33
C SER A 104 5.24 16.09 -22.66
N SER A 105 4.17 15.80 -21.90
CA SER A 105 2.79 16.25 -22.19
C SER A 105 1.93 16.67 -20.98
N LEU A 106 2.41 16.57 -19.72
CA LEU A 106 1.59 16.88 -18.54
C LEU A 106 1.60 18.36 -18.09
N ASN A 107 0.39 18.83 -17.77
CA ASN A 107 0.06 20.19 -17.31
C ASN A 107 0.58 20.49 -15.88
N GLN A 108 0.84 21.77 -15.63
CA GLN A 108 1.82 22.32 -14.68
C GLN A 108 1.49 22.37 -13.17
N ASN A 109 0.39 21.81 -12.66
CA ASN A 109 -0.18 22.35 -11.41
C ASN A 109 -0.04 21.56 -10.10
N ASP A 110 0.37 20.28 -10.06
CA ASP A 110 0.43 19.55 -8.78
C ASP A 110 1.86 19.09 -8.43
N LYS A 111 2.46 19.76 -7.45
CA LYS A 111 3.70 19.31 -6.81
C LYS A 111 3.39 18.13 -5.87
N LEU A 112 3.36 16.91 -6.41
CA LEU A 112 3.18 15.69 -5.61
C LEU A 112 4.42 15.42 -4.76
N SER A 113 4.22 15.12 -3.47
CA SER A 113 5.29 14.64 -2.58
C SER A 113 5.70 13.21 -2.97
N TYR A 114 6.97 12.86 -2.77
CA TYR A 114 7.51 11.51 -3.02
C TYR A 114 6.68 10.42 -2.33
N ILE A 115 6.27 10.67 -1.08
CA ILE A 115 5.42 9.74 -0.33
C ILE A 115 4.05 9.54 -0.99
N GLN A 116 3.50 10.58 -1.63
CA GLN A 116 2.22 10.50 -2.33
C GLN A 116 2.34 9.66 -3.59
N ILE A 117 3.43 9.83 -4.35
CA ILE A 117 3.75 8.99 -5.52
C ILE A 117 3.88 7.52 -5.09
N LYS A 118 4.61 7.25 -4.00
CA LYS A 118 4.70 5.88 -3.44
C LYS A 118 3.34 5.32 -3.05
N LYS A 119 2.47 6.11 -2.41
CA LYS A 119 1.10 5.70 -2.07
C LYS A 119 0.26 5.38 -3.31
N ASP A 120 0.45 6.12 -4.40
CA ASP A 120 -0.27 5.86 -5.66
C ASP A 120 0.22 4.58 -6.35
N ILE A 121 1.53 4.33 -6.37
CA ILE A 121 2.13 3.08 -6.85
C ILE A 121 1.65 1.91 -5.98
N TRP A 122 1.68 2.10 -4.66
CA TRP A 122 1.22 1.13 -3.68
C TRP A 122 -0.24 0.74 -3.91
N LYS A 123 -1.11 1.73 -4.12
CA LYS A 123 -2.52 1.50 -4.43
C LYS A 123 -2.68 0.66 -5.70
N LYS A 124 -1.95 0.97 -6.78
CA LYS A 124 -1.98 0.19 -8.03
C LYS A 124 -1.48 -1.24 -7.82
N TRP A 125 -0.37 -1.41 -7.12
CA TRP A 125 0.22 -2.72 -6.87
C TRP A 125 -0.70 -3.57 -5.99
N THR A 126 -1.23 -3.01 -4.90
CA THR A 126 -2.15 -3.72 -4.00
C THR A 126 -3.41 -4.18 -4.73
N THR A 127 -3.98 -3.38 -5.64
CA THR A 127 -5.08 -3.82 -6.52
C THR A 127 -4.69 -5.00 -7.43
N LYS A 128 -3.43 -5.12 -7.87
CA LYS A 128 -2.97 -6.31 -8.59
C LYS A 128 -2.88 -7.51 -7.64
N GLN A 129 -2.32 -7.31 -6.46
CA GLN A 129 -2.14 -8.36 -5.44
C GLN A 129 -3.48 -8.93 -4.94
N THR A 130 -4.52 -8.09 -4.81
CA THR A 130 -5.85 -8.56 -4.40
C THR A 130 -6.43 -9.58 -5.38
N LYS A 131 -6.18 -9.40 -6.68
CA LYS A 131 -6.64 -10.32 -7.73
C LYS A 131 -5.86 -11.63 -7.77
N LEU A 132 -4.62 -11.62 -7.29
CA LEU A 132 -3.76 -12.80 -7.22
C LEU A 132 -4.02 -13.65 -5.97
N ILE A 133 -4.88 -13.21 -5.05
CA ILE A 133 -5.11 -13.92 -3.79
C ILE A 133 -5.52 -15.38 -3.98
N GLU A 134 -6.41 -15.67 -4.95
CA GLU A 134 -6.83 -17.05 -5.22
C GLU A 134 -5.69 -17.93 -5.73
N GLN A 135 -4.75 -17.34 -6.48
CA GLN A 135 -3.56 -18.06 -6.94
C GLN A 135 -2.61 -18.31 -5.78
N TYR A 136 -2.36 -17.29 -4.94
CA TYR A 136 -1.52 -17.43 -3.75
C TYR A 136 -2.05 -18.48 -2.78
N LYS A 137 -3.37 -18.65 -2.65
CA LYS A 137 -3.94 -19.74 -1.85
C LYS A 137 -3.49 -21.12 -2.29
N GLU A 138 -3.15 -21.30 -3.56
CA GLU A 138 -2.69 -22.57 -4.11
C GLU A 138 -1.18 -22.77 -4.03
N GLU A 139 -0.42 -21.68 -3.89
CA GLU A 139 1.03 -21.68 -3.79
C GLU A 139 1.54 -22.37 -2.51
N GLN A 140 2.57 -23.21 -2.66
CA GLN A 140 3.14 -23.97 -1.54
C GLN A 140 3.78 -23.06 -0.48
N TRP A 141 4.45 -21.99 -0.90
CA TRP A 141 5.08 -21.06 0.03
C TRP A 141 4.03 -20.37 0.92
N PHE A 142 2.86 -20.02 0.36
CA PHE A 142 1.81 -19.34 1.10
C PHE A 142 1.08 -20.32 2.02
N LYS A 143 0.80 -21.54 1.53
CA LYS A 143 0.28 -22.65 2.36
C LYS A 143 1.18 -22.91 3.58
N SER A 144 2.50 -22.93 3.38
CA SER A 144 3.48 -23.12 4.47
C SER A 144 3.41 -22.01 5.52
N VAL A 145 3.46 -20.74 5.10
CA VAL A 145 3.38 -19.60 6.02
C VAL A 145 2.07 -19.61 6.80
N VAL A 146 0.95 -19.86 6.11
CA VAL A 146 -0.37 -19.93 6.73
C VAL A 146 -0.45 -21.06 7.76
N GLU A 147 0.14 -22.22 7.48
CA GLU A 147 0.14 -23.37 8.39
C GLU A 147 0.98 -23.11 9.64
N GLU A 148 2.18 -22.52 9.49
CA GLU A 148 3.01 -22.10 10.62
C GLU A 148 2.26 -21.13 11.55
N LEU A 149 1.55 -20.15 10.98
CA LEU A 149 0.75 -19.18 11.74
C LEU A 149 -0.41 -19.85 12.49
N LYS A 150 -1.11 -20.81 11.86
CA LYS A 150 -2.18 -21.56 12.51
C LYS A 150 -1.67 -22.43 13.66
N ASN A 151 -0.49 -23.02 13.51
CA ASN A 151 0.10 -23.87 14.53
C ASN A 151 0.41 -23.10 15.82
N VAL A 152 0.78 -21.81 15.70
CA VAL A 152 1.03 -20.90 16.83
C VAL A 152 -0.24 -20.19 17.30
N SER A 153 -1.29 -20.11 16.49
CA SER A 153 -2.53 -19.40 16.82
C SER A 153 -3.54 -20.28 17.57
N ASP A 154 -3.60 -20.13 18.90
CA ASP A 154 -4.67 -20.71 19.73
C ASP A 154 -6.08 -20.20 19.37
N GLU A 155 -6.18 -18.99 18.81
CA GLU A 155 -7.43 -18.36 18.35
C GLU A 155 -8.01 -19.06 17.11
N TYR A 156 -7.15 -19.55 16.21
CA TYR A 156 -7.57 -20.32 15.03
C TYR A 156 -8.02 -21.73 15.43
N LYS A 157 -7.32 -22.38 16.36
CA LYS A 157 -7.64 -23.74 16.84
C LYS A 157 -8.96 -23.83 17.62
N LYS A 158 -9.38 -22.75 18.29
CA LYS A 158 -10.58 -22.75 19.15
C LYS A 158 -11.87 -22.29 18.46
N GLY A 159 -11.83 -21.94 17.16
CA GLY A 159 -13.00 -21.47 16.41
C GLY A 159 -13.60 -20.14 16.92
N LYS A 160 -12.99 -19.50 17.93
CA LYS A 160 -13.40 -18.21 18.49
C LYS A 160 -12.53 -17.10 17.89
N ILE A 161 -12.70 -16.82 16.60
CA ILE A 161 -11.92 -15.77 15.95
C ILE A 161 -12.63 -14.43 16.15
N LYS A 162 -12.43 -13.80 17.30
CA LYS A 162 -12.79 -12.39 17.44
C LYS A 162 -11.72 -11.56 16.75
N ASP A 163 -11.74 -11.49 15.42
CA ASP A 163 -10.79 -10.63 14.68
C ASP A 163 -11.23 -9.18 14.79
N GLU A 164 -10.63 -8.48 15.75
CA GLU A 164 -10.90 -7.07 16.05
C GLU A 164 -10.35 -6.10 15.00
N ILE A 165 -9.47 -6.57 14.10
CA ILE A 165 -8.89 -5.76 13.01
C ILE A 165 -9.85 -5.72 11.83
N PHE A 166 -10.38 -6.87 11.43
CA PHE A 166 -11.37 -6.98 10.36
C PHE A 166 -12.82 -6.86 10.85
N ILE A 167 -13.02 -6.50 12.12
CA ILE A 167 -14.31 -6.40 12.84
C ILE A 167 -15.33 -7.39 12.28
N LEU A 168 -14.95 -8.66 12.24
CA LEU A 168 -15.88 -9.71 11.89
C LEU A 168 -16.74 -9.90 13.13
N ASN A 169 -17.94 -9.32 13.16
CA ASN A 169 -18.86 -9.51 14.26
C ASN A 169 -19.42 -10.94 14.20
N ILE A 170 -18.58 -11.92 14.55
CA ILE A 170 -18.88 -13.35 14.48
C ILE A 170 -20.20 -13.66 15.19
N LYS A 171 -20.53 -12.96 16.29
CA LYS A 171 -21.79 -13.15 17.01
C LYS A 171 -23.04 -12.70 16.23
N GLU A 172 -22.96 -11.61 15.46
CA GLU A 172 -24.09 -11.20 14.59
C GLU A 172 -24.23 -12.11 13.36
N LEU A 173 -23.13 -12.78 12.99
CA LEU A 173 -22.96 -13.65 11.83
C LEU A 173 -23.43 -15.09 12.09
N GLU A 174 -23.07 -15.65 13.26
CA GLU A 174 -23.57 -16.94 13.78
C GLU A 174 -25.09 -17.00 13.83
N ASN A 175 -25.76 -15.88 14.08
CA ASN A 175 -27.22 -15.81 14.17
C ASN A 175 -27.94 -15.73 12.80
N LYS A 176 -27.20 -15.59 11.67
CA LYS A 176 -27.78 -15.33 10.34
C LYS A 176 -27.30 -16.25 9.22
N GLU A 177 -26.14 -16.91 9.35
CA GLU A 177 -25.54 -17.75 8.30
C GLU A 177 -25.33 -19.20 8.74
N ASN A 178 -25.24 -20.11 7.76
CA ASN A 178 -24.84 -21.50 7.99
C ASN A 178 -23.38 -21.55 8.49
N ASN A 179 -23.08 -22.41 9.46
CA ASN A 179 -21.75 -22.64 10.03
C ASN A 179 -20.64 -22.87 8.97
N GLU A 180 -20.96 -23.50 7.84
CA GLU A 180 -19.99 -23.75 6.77
C GLU A 180 -19.59 -22.48 6.00
N GLU A 181 -20.55 -21.59 5.71
CA GLU A 181 -20.30 -20.33 5.00
C GLU A 181 -19.53 -19.34 5.89
N LEU A 182 -19.85 -19.32 7.18
CA LEU A 182 -19.12 -18.60 8.21
C LEU A 182 -17.66 -19.04 8.29
N TYR A 183 -17.42 -20.35 8.35
CA TYR A 183 -16.08 -20.91 8.40
C TYR A 183 -15.24 -20.53 7.17
N LYS A 184 -15.82 -20.62 5.96
CA LYS A 184 -15.17 -20.19 4.72
C LYS A 184 -14.76 -18.72 4.77
N ARG A 185 -15.63 -17.84 5.29
CA ARG A 185 -15.36 -16.40 5.42
C ARG A 185 -14.28 -16.08 6.43
N VAL A 186 -14.33 -16.70 7.60
CA VAL A 186 -13.32 -16.53 8.65
C VAL A 186 -11.95 -16.96 8.14
N LYS A 187 -11.89 -18.11 7.46
CA LYS A 187 -10.67 -18.60 6.80
C LYS A 187 -10.18 -17.60 5.75
N HIS A 188 -11.07 -17.08 4.90
CA HIS A 188 -10.71 -16.11 3.88
C HIS A 188 -10.11 -14.81 4.46
N THR A 189 -10.75 -14.28 5.50
CA THR A 189 -10.31 -13.07 6.21
C THR A 189 -8.90 -13.25 6.80
N PHE A 190 -8.64 -14.41 7.40
CA PHE A 190 -7.31 -14.74 7.91
C PHE A 190 -6.24 -14.75 6.80
N LEU A 191 -6.55 -15.34 5.64
CA LEU A 191 -5.62 -15.37 4.50
C LEU A 191 -5.30 -13.96 3.99
N MET A 192 -6.30 -13.07 3.93
CA MET A 192 -6.07 -11.67 3.58
C MET A 192 -5.15 -10.97 4.56
N LYS A 193 -5.36 -11.19 5.86
CA LYS A 193 -4.51 -10.62 6.91
C LYS A 193 -3.05 -11.03 6.74
N VAL A 194 -2.81 -12.32 6.46
CA VAL A 194 -1.48 -12.86 6.16
C VAL A 194 -0.89 -12.17 4.93
N LEU A 195 -1.63 -12.08 3.84
CA LEU A 195 -1.14 -11.45 2.61
C LEU A 195 -0.82 -9.96 2.81
N ILE A 196 -1.70 -9.20 3.45
CA ILE A 196 -1.44 -7.78 3.77
C ILE A 196 -0.17 -7.64 4.60
N GLN A 197 0.06 -8.50 5.59
CA GLN A 197 1.29 -8.45 6.38
C GLN A 197 2.53 -8.72 5.53
N ILE A 198 2.45 -9.66 4.59
CA ILE A 198 3.54 -9.95 3.65
C ILE A 198 3.83 -8.72 2.78
N LEU A 199 2.79 -8.09 2.21
CA LEU A 199 2.95 -6.88 1.41
C LEU A 199 3.58 -5.75 2.25
N MET A 200 3.08 -5.51 3.47
CA MET A 200 3.62 -4.49 4.37
C MET A 200 5.10 -4.71 4.68
N MET A 201 5.54 -5.95 4.90
CA MET A 201 6.96 -6.26 5.10
C MET A 201 7.78 -6.02 3.83
N VAL A 202 7.25 -6.36 2.65
CA VAL A 202 7.94 -6.16 1.37
C VAL A 202 8.24 -4.67 1.16
N ILE A 203 7.24 -3.80 1.34
CA ILE A 203 7.45 -2.36 1.15
C ILE A 203 8.35 -1.77 2.24
N GLU A 204 8.21 -2.20 3.50
CA GLU A 204 9.06 -1.75 4.61
C GLU A 204 10.54 -2.07 4.35
N GLU A 205 10.86 -3.31 3.95
CA GLU A 205 12.23 -3.71 3.65
C GLU A 205 12.75 -3.00 2.37
N CYS A 206 11.92 -2.80 1.35
CA CYS A 206 12.32 -2.04 0.16
C CYS A 206 12.65 -0.58 0.49
N ILE A 207 11.85 0.10 1.32
CA ILE A 207 12.12 1.47 1.76
C ILE A 207 13.42 1.55 2.57
N LYS A 208 13.66 0.58 3.47
CA LYS A 208 14.91 0.46 4.24
C LYS A 208 16.13 0.18 3.34
N GLU A 209 15.97 -0.60 2.28
CA GLU A 209 17.04 -0.83 1.31
C GLU A 209 17.34 0.42 0.49
N GLU A 210 16.34 1.18 0.07
CA GLU A 210 16.51 2.41 -0.72
C GLU A 210 17.22 3.52 0.06
N SER A 211 17.00 3.61 1.37
CA SER A 211 17.72 4.56 2.23
C SER A 211 19.21 4.24 2.34
N SER A 212 19.63 2.98 2.10
CA SER A 212 21.04 2.56 2.13
C SER A 212 21.93 3.05 0.94
N GLY A 213 21.40 3.88 0.04
CA GLY A 213 22.22 4.83 -0.74
C GLY A 213 22.43 4.59 -2.25
N LYS A 214 21.96 3.46 -2.84
CA LYS A 214 22.13 3.23 -4.31
C LYS A 214 20.95 3.71 -5.16
N THR A 215 19.71 3.56 -4.67
CA THR A 215 18.51 4.05 -5.36
C THR A 215 18.33 5.57 -5.15
N GLU A 216 18.89 6.09 -4.06
CA GLU A 216 18.89 7.52 -3.68
C GLU A 216 19.46 8.43 -4.78
N ILE A 217 20.59 8.06 -5.38
CA ILE A 217 21.19 8.85 -6.48
C ILE A 217 20.27 8.93 -7.71
N VAL A 218 19.57 7.85 -8.05
CA VAL A 218 18.68 7.83 -9.23
C VAL A 218 17.41 8.63 -8.96
N LEU A 219 16.85 8.52 -7.77
CA LEU A 219 15.64 9.24 -7.35
C LEU A 219 15.90 10.72 -7.15
N ASP A 220 17.01 11.09 -6.50
CA ASP A 220 17.42 12.49 -6.32
C ASP A 220 17.68 13.14 -7.67
N ASN A 221 18.31 12.44 -8.61
CA ASN A 221 18.49 12.92 -9.99
C ASN A 221 17.14 13.13 -10.71
N LEU A 222 16.15 12.26 -10.49
CA LEU A 222 14.81 12.41 -11.08
C LEU A 222 14.04 13.57 -10.44
N ILE A 223 14.12 13.73 -9.12
CA ILE A 223 13.50 14.84 -8.38
C ILE A 223 14.17 16.17 -8.75
N GLU A 224 15.50 16.18 -8.88
CA GLU A 224 16.26 17.36 -9.29
C GLU A 224 15.94 17.72 -10.75
N LYS A 225 15.83 16.74 -11.66
CA LYS A 225 15.34 16.98 -13.03
C LYS A 225 13.92 17.56 -13.03
N LEU A 226 13.01 16.96 -12.26
CA LEU A 226 11.64 17.47 -12.09
C LEU A 226 11.61 18.90 -11.52
N ASN A 227 12.60 19.29 -10.71
CA ASN A 227 12.68 20.63 -10.14
C ASN A 227 13.40 21.64 -11.06
N LYS A 228 14.42 21.22 -11.83
CA LYS A 228 15.08 22.06 -12.83
C LYS A 228 14.16 22.40 -14.00
N GLU A 229 13.43 21.42 -14.52
CA GLU A 229 12.42 21.65 -15.55
C GLU A 229 11.31 22.61 -15.08
N LYS A 230 11.02 22.66 -13.76
CA LYS A 230 10.12 23.67 -13.18
C LYS A 230 10.71 25.07 -13.23
N CYS A 231 11.98 25.26 -12.85
CA CYS A 231 12.64 26.56 -12.87
C CYS A 231 12.70 27.15 -14.28
N GLU A 232 13.09 26.36 -15.27
CA GLU A 232 13.20 26.80 -16.67
C GLU A 232 11.82 27.17 -17.27
N LYS A 233 10.75 26.44 -16.90
CA LYS A 233 9.38 26.74 -17.31
C LYS A 233 8.79 27.99 -16.64
N ILE A 234 9.22 28.33 -15.42
CA ILE A 234 8.81 29.55 -14.72
C ILE A 234 9.52 30.77 -15.32
N GLU A 235 10.82 30.67 -15.58
CA GLU A 235 11.60 31.74 -16.20
C GLU A 235 11.07 32.08 -17.59
N SER A 236 10.80 31.08 -18.43
CA SER A 236 10.22 31.28 -19.77
C SER A 236 8.81 31.89 -19.74
N LYS A 237 7.95 31.52 -18.79
CA LYS A 237 6.64 32.16 -18.60
C LYS A 237 6.76 33.63 -18.15
N ASN A 238 7.67 33.93 -17.24
CA ASN A 238 7.90 35.29 -16.77
C ASN A 238 8.42 36.21 -17.88
N ILE A 239 9.34 35.72 -18.72
CA ILE A 239 9.86 36.45 -19.88
C ILE A 239 8.73 36.73 -20.88
N ASN A 240 7.88 35.74 -21.17
CA ASN A 240 6.76 35.93 -22.10
C ASN A 240 5.72 36.92 -21.57
N GLN A 241 5.42 36.90 -20.26
CA GLN A 241 4.48 37.83 -19.64
C GLN A 241 5.02 39.26 -19.59
N GLN A 242 6.31 39.43 -19.34
CA GLN A 242 6.98 40.74 -19.44
C GLN A 242 6.93 41.29 -20.87
N ASN A 243 7.15 40.45 -21.87
CA ASN A 243 7.09 40.85 -23.29
C ASN A 243 5.66 41.23 -23.73
N MET A 244 4.64 40.53 -23.25
CA MET A 244 3.23 40.87 -23.53
C MET A 244 2.83 42.21 -22.91
N ASN A 245 3.19 42.46 -21.64
CA ASN A 245 2.93 43.74 -20.98
C ASN A 245 3.65 44.92 -21.66
N HIS A 246 4.84 44.67 -22.21
CA HIS A 246 5.61 45.68 -22.92
C HIS A 246 5.02 46.01 -24.30
N MET A 247 4.31 45.06 -24.93
CA MET A 247 3.63 45.24 -26.21
C MET A 247 2.31 46.01 -26.02
N GLU A 248 1.50 45.66 -25.02
CA GLU A 248 0.27 46.40 -24.66
C GLU A 248 0.54 47.85 -24.24
N TYR A 249 1.66 48.11 -23.55
CA TYR A 249 2.06 49.47 -23.19
C TYR A 249 2.42 50.33 -24.40
N ASN A 250 3.02 49.73 -25.43
CA ASN A 250 3.39 50.44 -26.66
C ASN A 250 2.17 50.72 -27.56
N GLU A 251 1.17 49.82 -27.59
CA GLU A 251 -0.09 50.04 -28.33
C GLU A 251 -0.98 51.13 -27.70
N MET A 252 -0.84 51.44 -26.40
CA MET A 252 -1.57 52.55 -25.76
C MET A 252 -0.91 53.92 -25.96
N LEU A 253 0.29 53.98 -26.52
CA LEU A 253 1.08 55.21 -26.73
C LEU A 253 1.09 55.70 -28.19
N GLU A 254 0.52 54.94 -29.13
CA GLU A 254 0.22 55.34 -30.51
C GLU A 254 -1.22 55.85 -30.66
#